data_AF-A0A0P1AEK1-F1
#
_entry.id   AF-A0A0P1AEK1-F1
#
_cell.length_a   1.000
_cell.length_b   1.000
_cell.length_c   1.000
_cell.angle_alpha   90.00
_cell.angle_beta   90.00
_cell.angle_gamma   90.00
#
_symmetry.space_group_name_H-M   'P 1'
#
loop_
_entity.id
_entity.type
_entity.pdbx_description
1 polymer ?
#
loop_
_entity_poly.entity_id
_entity_poly.type
_entity_poly.pdbx_seq_one_letter_code
_entity_poly.pdbx_strand_id
1 'polypeptide(L)'
;MLNIQLPEHSTIKMDTGSPSSPSEAPQADDLAAFLEIGSPYGFKHDVHIHYNFQEARFEGIPDNFADYLVIGASERGRAETVWSSEASMSSEVKSRRRSKRTRASSAPSESLRLSSIIGNIDMINSNDPVRIINQHFKLSHRQVPRIAVPGYDERIPAVLVMMQQHFVAKQGHLSPHIFRESPSKAERDQAMVDINCGAFRGAQHDVRVLADLIKLWFRELPEPILHEIHASEMERLASAKNVDIEVLSLLGDLESSIILWLADLLSFVADYQAHNHMGVDQLAIVIAPNLVRLETENPMVAVALSKAVVNLFRGVLRARFQRRQELKSTRMIENDV
;
A
#
# COMPACT_ATOMS: atom_id res chain seq x y z
N MET A 1 -5.45 16.33 -16.63
CA MET A 1 -5.81 14.89 -16.62
C MET A 1 -4.75 14.14 -15.82
N LEU A 2 -5.16 13.25 -14.90
CA LEU A 2 -4.25 12.30 -14.27
C LEU A 2 -3.81 11.31 -15.34
N ASN A 3 -2.50 11.12 -15.51
CA ASN A 3 -1.92 10.34 -16.61
C ASN A 3 -1.99 8.84 -16.28
N ILE A 4 -3.19 8.26 -16.27
CA ILE A 4 -3.41 6.82 -16.10
C ILE A 4 -4.25 6.35 -17.27
N GLN A 5 -3.60 5.68 -18.21
CA GLN A 5 -4.22 5.06 -19.37
C GLN A 5 -4.62 3.62 -18.98
N LEU A 6 -5.90 3.29 -19.17
CA LEU A 6 -6.50 2.00 -18.85
C LEU A 6 -6.03 0.91 -19.84
N PRO A 7 -5.86 -0.36 -19.42
CA PRO A 7 -5.74 -1.48 -20.35
C PRO A 7 -7.10 -1.74 -21.01
N GLU A 8 -7.13 -1.79 -22.34
CA GLU A 8 -8.31 -2.22 -23.11
C GLU A 8 -8.47 -3.74 -23.04
N HIS A 9 -9.65 -4.23 -22.67
CA HIS A 9 -9.98 -5.65 -22.69
C HIS A 9 -10.42 -6.07 -24.10
N SER A 10 -9.63 -6.93 -24.74
CA SER A 10 -9.98 -7.59 -26.00
C SER A 10 -11.12 -8.59 -25.81
N THR A 11 -12.17 -8.46 -26.60
CA THR A 11 -13.27 -9.43 -26.73
C THR A 11 -12.83 -10.59 -27.62
N ILE A 12 -12.81 -11.82 -27.08
CA ILE A 12 -12.53 -13.03 -27.85
C ILE A 12 -13.84 -13.62 -28.37
N LYS A 13 -13.96 -13.73 -29.69
CA LYS A 13 -14.98 -14.48 -30.42
C LYS A 13 -14.62 -15.97 -30.46
N MET A 14 -15.67 -16.80 -30.50
CA MET A 14 -15.66 -18.27 -30.56
C MET A 14 -14.95 -18.84 -31.80
N ASP A 15 -14.39 -20.06 -31.67
CA ASP A 15 -14.49 -21.04 -32.75
C ASP A 15 -14.42 -22.50 -32.25
N THR A 16 -15.23 -23.34 -32.90
CA THR A 16 -15.46 -24.76 -32.60
C THR A 16 -14.63 -25.66 -33.51
N GLY A 17 -13.92 -26.65 -32.95
CA GLY A 17 -13.34 -27.73 -33.75
C GLY A 17 -12.50 -28.73 -32.95
N SER A 18 -12.89 -30.01 -33.00
CA SER A 18 -12.05 -31.20 -32.76
C SER A 18 -12.00 -31.99 -34.09
N PRO A 19 -11.22 -33.09 -34.28
CA PRO A 19 -10.49 -33.93 -33.31
C PRO A 19 -9.14 -34.52 -33.80
N SER A 20 -8.54 -35.41 -32.98
CA SER A 20 -7.85 -36.68 -33.34
C SER A 20 -6.36 -36.79 -32.98
N SER A 21 -6.02 -37.82 -32.18
CA SER A 21 -4.68 -38.34 -31.88
C SER A 21 -4.25 -39.42 -32.90
N PRO A 22 -2.96 -39.81 -32.96
CA PRO A 22 -2.60 -41.11 -32.35
C PRO A 22 -1.19 -41.22 -31.70
N SER A 23 -1.14 -42.11 -30.69
CA SER A 23 -0.12 -43.06 -30.20
C SER A 23 1.34 -43.05 -30.69
N GLU A 24 2.30 -42.95 -29.74
CA GLU A 24 3.46 -43.86 -29.53
C GLU A 24 4.18 -43.54 -28.19
N ALA A 25 4.70 -44.55 -27.48
CA ALA A 25 5.52 -44.44 -26.26
C ALA A 25 6.56 -45.58 -26.24
N PRO A 26 7.62 -45.55 -25.39
CA PRO A 26 8.68 -44.54 -25.31
C PRO A 26 10.09 -45.18 -25.42
N GLN A 27 11.13 -44.41 -25.77
CA GLN A 27 12.53 -44.79 -25.53
C GLN A 27 13.12 -43.90 -24.44
N ALA A 28 13.73 -44.55 -23.46
CA ALA A 28 14.34 -43.98 -22.27
C ALA A 28 15.71 -43.38 -22.60
N ASP A 29 15.83 -42.05 -22.52
CA ASP A 29 17.05 -41.34 -22.10
C ASP A 29 16.84 -39.81 -22.12
N ASP A 30 15.83 -39.32 -21.40
CA ASP A 30 15.83 -37.90 -21.01
C ASP A 30 15.19 -37.73 -19.61
N LEU A 31 15.84 -38.35 -18.62
CA LEU A 31 15.33 -38.46 -17.24
C LEU A 31 15.65 -37.23 -16.37
N ALA A 32 15.95 -36.08 -16.99
CA ALA A 32 16.31 -34.84 -16.26
C ALA A 32 15.62 -33.56 -16.75
N ALA A 33 14.82 -33.65 -17.82
CA ALA A 33 13.97 -32.56 -18.26
C ALA A 33 12.54 -33.11 -18.34
N PHE A 34 11.61 -32.44 -17.64
CA PHE A 34 10.18 -32.75 -17.66
C PHE A 34 9.75 -34.02 -16.90
N LEU A 35 9.65 -33.91 -15.57
CA LEU A 35 8.64 -34.63 -14.78
C LEU A 35 8.16 -33.65 -13.69
N GLU A 36 7.11 -32.85 -13.92
CA GLU A 36 5.71 -33.28 -14.05
C GLU A 36 5.20 -33.95 -12.78
N ILE A 37 4.25 -33.30 -12.10
CA ILE A 37 3.25 -34.05 -11.35
C ILE A 37 2.05 -34.17 -12.26
N GLY A 38 1.83 -35.40 -12.69
CA GLY A 38 0.56 -35.86 -13.22
C GLY A 38 0.66 -37.35 -13.55
N SER A 39 0.60 -38.22 -12.54
CA SER A 39 -0.58 -39.08 -12.39
C SER A 39 -0.72 -39.65 -10.96
N PRO A 40 -1.97 -39.71 -10.44
CA PRO A 40 -3.20 -39.76 -11.24
C PRO A 40 -3.85 -38.41 -11.56
N TYR A 41 -3.42 -37.28 -10.98
CA TYR A 41 -4.01 -35.98 -11.27
C TYR A 41 -2.97 -34.86 -11.29
N GLY A 42 -2.62 -34.40 -12.49
CA GLY A 42 -1.71 -33.28 -12.73
C GLY A 42 -2.46 -32.04 -13.16
N PHE A 43 -3.16 -31.39 -12.23
CA PHE A 43 -3.79 -30.10 -12.50
C PHE A 43 -2.84 -28.99 -12.06
N LYS A 44 -2.23 -28.29 -13.02
CA LYS A 44 -1.62 -26.98 -12.77
C LYS A 44 -2.69 -25.92 -13.02
N HIS A 45 -3.18 -25.30 -11.95
CA HIS A 45 -4.06 -24.14 -12.07
C HIS A 45 -3.23 -22.88 -11.97
N ASP A 46 -3.22 -22.07 -13.02
CA ASP A 46 -2.76 -20.70 -12.95
C ASP A 46 -3.84 -19.90 -12.21
N VAL A 47 -3.58 -19.57 -10.94
CA VAL A 47 -4.50 -18.79 -10.11
C VAL A 47 -4.35 -17.32 -10.49
N HIS A 48 -5.28 -16.81 -11.30
CA HIS A 48 -5.36 -15.40 -11.64
C HIS A 48 -6.10 -14.65 -10.53
N ILE A 49 -5.34 -14.10 -9.57
CA ILE A 49 -5.90 -13.20 -8.55
C ILE A 49 -5.91 -11.79 -9.11
N HIS A 50 -7.09 -11.18 -9.23
CA HIS A 50 -7.24 -9.77 -9.62
C HIS A 50 -7.86 -8.95 -8.50
N TYR A 51 -7.49 -7.67 -8.41
CA TYR A 51 -8.07 -6.75 -7.44
C TYR A 51 -9.23 -6.00 -8.09
N ASN A 52 -10.45 -6.19 -7.59
CA ASN A 52 -11.63 -5.44 -7.97
C ASN A 52 -11.61 -4.07 -7.27
N PHE A 53 -11.33 -3.04 -8.06
CA PHE A 53 -11.28 -1.65 -7.60
C PHE A 53 -12.63 -1.08 -7.18
N GLN A 54 -13.76 -1.64 -7.63
CA GLN A 54 -15.07 -1.12 -7.23
C GLN A 54 -15.43 -1.52 -5.80
N GLU A 55 -14.99 -2.72 -5.39
CA GLU A 55 -15.41 -3.35 -4.13
C GLU A 55 -14.27 -3.52 -3.12
N ALA A 56 -13.06 -3.07 -3.46
CA ALA A 56 -11.85 -3.26 -2.67
C ALA A 56 -11.58 -4.73 -2.33
N ARG A 57 -11.87 -5.62 -3.28
CA ARG A 57 -11.89 -7.07 -3.05
C ARG A 57 -10.94 -7.78 -4.00
N PHE A 58 -10.26 -8.80 -3.50
CA PHE A 58 -9.59 -9.77 -4.36
C PHE A 58 -10.55 -10.81 -4.92
N GLU A 59 -10.45 -11.03 -6.22
CA GLU A 59 -11.23 -12.02 -6.95
C GLU A 59 -10.29 -13.08 -7.54
N GLY A 60 -10.81 -14.29 -7.77
CA GLY A 60 -10.00 -15.42 -8.23
C GLY A 60 -9.20 -16.13 -7.13
N ILE A 61 -9.51 -15.88 -5.85
CA ILE A 61 -8.91 -16.59 -4.72
C ILE A 61 -9.56 -17.98 -4.60
N PRO A 62 -8.79 -19.08 -4.57
CA PRO A 62 -9.35 -20.42 -4.35
C PRO A 62 -10.05 -20.49 -2.99
N ASP A 63 -11.22 -21.15 -2.93
CA ASP A 63 -12.05 -21.24 -1.72
C ASP A 63 -11.28 -21.78 -0.50
N ASN A 64 -10.30 -22.66 -0.72
CA ASN A 64 -9.48 -23.25 0.34
C ASN A 64 -8.33 -22.33 0.84
N PHE A 65 -8.01 -21.25 0.12
CA PHE A 65 -6.87 -20.37 0.46
C PHE A 65 -7.07 -19.65 1.79
N ALA A 66 -8.31 -19.24 2.00
CA ALA A 66 -8.89 -18.77 3.24
C ALA A 66 -8.50 -19.62 4.47
N ASP A 67 -8.73 -20.94 4.38
CA ASP A 67 -8.51 -21.87 5.49
C ASP A 67 -7.03 -22.02 5.84
N TYR A 68 -6.12 -21.94 4.85
CA TYR A 68 -4.68 -21.96 5.10
C TYR A 68 -4.20 -20.75 5.92
N LEU A 69 -4.82 -19.57 5.74
CA LEU A 69 -4.48 -18.38 6.52
C LEU A 69 -4.91 -18.53 7.98
N VAL A 70 -6.07 -19.14 8.22
CA VAL A 70 -6.64 -19.35 9.57
C VAL A 70 -5.91 -20.48 10.31
N ILE A 71 -5.64 -21.61 9.65
CA ILE A 71 -4.91 -22.76 10.24
C ILE A 71 -3.50 -22.33 10.66
N GLY A 72 -2.81 -21.55 9.82
CA GLY A 72 -1.48 -21.03 10.10
C GLY A 72 -1.41 -20.08 11.32
N ALA A 73 -2.53 -19.48 11.73
CA ALA A 73 -2.63 -18.66 12.95
C ALA A 73 -2.93 -19.52 14.19
N SER A 74 -3.78 -20.55 14.08
CA SER A 74 -4.19 -21.40 15.20
C SER A 74 -3.12 -22.41 15.66
N GLU A 75 -2.38 -23.02 14.74
CA GLU A 75 -1.31 -23.98 15.10
C GLU A 75 -0.11 -23.33 15.81
N ARG A 76 0.12 -22.03 15.57
CA ARG A 76 1.21 -21.26 16.20
C ARG A 76 0.93 -20.83 17.64
N GLY A 77 -0.33 -20.54 17.99
CA GLY A 77 -0.72 -20.29 19.38
C GLY A 77 -0.50 -21.50 20.30
N ARG A 78 -0.54 -22.72 19.74
CA ARG A 78 -0.19 -23.95 20.48
C ARG A 78 1.31 -24.13 20.68
N ALA A 79 2.14 -23.73 19.70
CA ALA A 79 3.59 -23.88 19.79
C ALA A 79 4.23 -22.98 20.88
N GLU A 80 3.71 -21.76 21.07
CA GLU A 80 4.20 -20.84 22.12
C GLU A 80 3.83 -21.30 23.54
N THR A 81 2.73 -22.05 23.68
CA THR A 81 2.30 -22.61 24.97
C THR A 81 3.18 -23.80 25.39
N VAL A 82 3.72 -24.57 24.43
CA VAL A 82 4.58 -25.72 24.70
C VAL A 82 6.03 -25.30 25.02
N TRP A 83 6.55 -24.25 24.37
CA TRP A 83 7.91 -23.76 24.62
C TRP A 83 8.10 -23.10 26.01
N SER A 84 7.02 -22.60 26.62
CA SER A 84 7.07 -21.97 27.95
C SER A 84 7.27 -22.98 29.10
N SER A 85 7.20 -24.28 28.85
CA SER A 85 7.32 -25.31 29.90
C SER A 85 8.67 -26.03 29.94
N GLU A 86 9.55 -25.84 28.94
CA GLU A 86 10.89 -26.48 28.90
C GLU A 86 12.05 -25.52 29.20
N ALA A 87 11.79 -24.20 29.30
CA ALA A 87 12.79 -23.20 29.65
C ALA A 87 12.96 -23.05 31.18
N SER A 88 13.28 -24.15 31.85
CA SER A 88 13.87 -24.13 33.19
C SER A 88 14.75 -25.36 33.32
N MET A 89 16.02 -25.24 32.92
CA MET A 89 17.19 -25.84 33.56
C MET A 89 18.45 -25.62 32.69
N SER A 90 19.53 -25.23 33.37
CA SER A 90 20.94 -25.26 32.99
C SER A 90 21.59 -24.02 32.36
N SER A 91 22.60 -23.57 33.09
CA SER A 91 23.51 -22.46 32.89
C SER A 91 24.91 -22.96 32.49
N GLU A 92 25.59 -22.14 31.70
CA GLU A 92 27.06 -22.04 31.51
C GLU A 92 27.84 -23.18 30.82
N VAL A 93 28.62 -22.81 29.78
CA VAL A 93 30.11 -22.85 29.74
C VAL A 93 30.63 -22.29 28.39
N LYS A 94 31.68 -21.46 28.47
CA LYS A 94 32.46 -20.84 27.36
C LYS A 94 33.25 -21.86 26.53
N SER A 95 33.44 -21.62 25.22
CA SER A 95 34.79 -21.61 24.59
C SER A 95 34.83 -20.96 23.19
N ARG A 96 35.98 -20.37 22.87
CA ARG A 96 36.38 -19.69 21.62
C ARG A 96 36.66 -20.69 20.49
N ARG A 97 36.42 -20.30 19.22
CA ARG A 97 37.36 -20.54 18.09
C ARG A 97 37.08 -19.64 16.88
N ARG A 98 38.16 -19.30 16.18
CA ARG A 98 38.31 -18.35 15.07
C ARG A 98 38.50 -19.13 13.76
N SER A 99 37.85 -18.75 12.66
CA SER A 99 38.35 -18.99 11.28
C SER A 99 37.64 -18.17 10.21
N LYS A 100 38.35 -18.00 9.09
CA LYS A 100 38.31 -16.94 8.06
C LYS A 100 37.49 -17.29 6.79
N ARG A 101 37.05 -16.22 6.09
CA ARG A 101 36.70 -16.07 4.64
C ARG A 101 35.42 -16.82 4.18
N THR A 102 34.57 -16.34 3.27
CA THR A 102 34.73 -15.65 1.96
C THR A 102 33.47 -14.85 1.58
N ARG A 103 33.61 -13.84 0.70
CA ARG A 103 32.52 -13.14 0.00
C ARG A 103 31.74 -14.09 -0.92
N ALA A 104 30.41 -14.01 -0.89
CA ALA A 104 29.56 -14.19 -2.05
C ALA A 104 28.31 -13.31 -1.86
N SER A 105 28.10 -12.42 -2.83
CA SER A 105 26.92 -11.58 -2.97
C SER A 105 25.74 -12.44 -3.42
N SER A 106 24.65 -12.41 -2.67
CA SER A 106 23.34 -12.86 -3.13
C SER A 106 22.30 -11.87 -2.63
N ALA A 107 21.69 -11.14 -3.56
CA ALA A 107 20.50 -10.36 -3.31
C ALA A 107 19.39 -11.31 -2.80
N PRO A 108 18.65 -10.96 -1.74
CA PRO A 108 17.51 -11.78 -1.34
C PRO A 108 16.38 -11.52 -2.33
N SER A 109 15.97 -12.57 -3.03
CA SER A 109 14.66 -12.63 -3.65
C SER A 109 13.64 -12.60 -2.50
N GLU A 110 13.02 -11.44 -2.27
CA GLU A 110 11.99 -11.26 -1.24
C GLU A 110 10.72 -12.02 -1.63
N SER A 111 10.74 -13.34 -1.42
CA SER A 111 9.52 -14.11 -1.24
C SER A 111 8.84 -13.56 0.02
N LEU A 112 7.77 -12.79 -0.17
CA LEU A 112 6.89 -12.30 0.89
C LEU A 112 6.52 -13.47 1.82
N ARG A 113 7.12 -13.52 3.01
CA ARG A 113 6.75 -14.51 4.02
C ARG A 113 5.40 -14.10 4.60
N LEU A 114 4.34 -14.84 4.29
CA LEU A 114 2.99 -14.67 4.86
C LEU A 114 2.98 -14.53 6.39
N SER A 115 4.02 -15.00 7.08
CA SER A 115 4.21 -14.84 8.53
C SER A 115 4.25 -13.40 9.01
N SER A 116 4.67 -12.43 8.18
CA SER A 116 4.71 -11.02 8.59
C SER A 116 3.34 -10.35 8.52
N ILE A 117 2.38 -10.86 7.73
CA ILE A 117 1.04 -10.27 7.59
C ILE A 117 0.19 -10.50 8.86
N ILE A 118 0.37 -11.65 9.53
CA ILE A 118 -0.52 -12.09 10.62
C ILE A 118 -0.18 -11.43 11.97
N GLY A 119 1.04 -10.92 12.15
CA GLY A 119 1.53 -10.40 13.45
C GLY A 119 0.89 -9.09 13.94
N ASN A 120 0.25 -8.32 13.06
CA ASN A 120 -0.34 -7.01 13.38
C ASN A 120 -1.86 -6.93 13.13
N ILE A 121 -2.52 -8.06 12.91
CA ILE A 121 -3.99 -8.09 12.78
C ILE A 121 -4.57 -7.72 14.15
N ASP A 122 -5.23 -6.56 14.24
CA ASP A 122 -6.12 -6.21 15.35
C ASP A 122 -6.99 -7.43 15.64
N MET A 123 -6.84 -8.01 16.83
CA MET A 123 -7.53 -9.20 17.32
C MET A 123 -9.02 -8.88 17.56
N ILE A 124 -9.74 -8.48 16.52
CA ILE A 124 -11.19 -8.50 16.46
C ILE A 124 -11.55 -9.90 15.96
N ASN A 125 -11.51 -10.89 16.86
CA ASN A 125 -12.23 -12.17 16.87
C ASN A 125 -12.92 -12.63 15.57
N SER A 126 -12.22 -12.62 14.45
CA SER A 126 -12.81 -12.93 13.16
C SER A 126 -11.91 -13.97 12.53
N ASN A 127 -12.25 -15.23 12.81
CA ASN A 127 -11.84 -16.37 12.00
C ASN A 127 -12.45 -16.31 10.58
N ASP A 128 -12.87 -15.12 10.11
CA ASP A 128 -13.43 -14.91 8.80
C ASP A 128 -12.26 -14.69 7.83
N PRO A 129 -11.95 -15.69 7.00
CA PRO A 129 -10.83 -15.60 6.09
C PRO A 129 -10.99 -14.48 5.06
N VAL A 130 -12.24 -14.08 4.73
CA VAL A 130 -12.51 -12.98 3.79
C VAL A 130 -12.02 -11.65 4.35
N ARG A 131 -12.16 -11.44 5.67
CA ARG A 131 -11.65 -10.24 6.36
C ARG A 131 -10.13 -10.23 6.42
N ILE A 132 -9.51 -11.38 6.68
CA ILE A 132 -8.04 -11.50 6.73
C ILE A 132 -7.44 -11.14 5.37
N ILE A 133 -8.07 -11.58 4.27
CA ILE A 133 -7.56 -11.36 2.93
C ILE A 133 -7.76 -9.91 2.46
N ASN A 134 -8.91 -9.30 2.79
CA ASN A 134 -9.25 -7.96 2.32
C ASN A 134 -8.88 -6.85 3.31
N GLN A 135 -8.15 -7.15 4.39
CA GLN A 135 -7.73 -6.13 5.33
C GLN A 135 -6.76 -5.14 4.65
N HIS A 136 -7.08 -3.85 4.73
CA HIS A 136 -6.32 -2.78 4.08
C HIS A 136 -5.90 -1.66 5.05
N PHE A 137 -6.65 -1.46 6.14
CA PHE A 137 -6.32 -0.51 7.21
C PHE A 137 -5.60 -1.22 8.36
N LYS A 138 -4.81 -0.44 9.11
CA LYS A 138 -4.03 -0.89 10.27
C LYS A 138 -2.97 -1.96 9.97
N LEU A 139 -2.62 -2.12 8.69
CA LEU A 139 -1.50 -2.93 8.24
C LEU A 139 -0.33 -2.02 7.88
N SER A 140 0.89 -2.57 7.93
CA SER A 140 2.03 -1.88 7.34
C SER A 140 1.78 -1.65 5.85
N HIS A 141 2.18 -0.50 5.33
CA HIS A 141 2.13 -0.17 3.91
C HIS A 141 2.93 -1.15 3.03
N ARG A 142 3.81 -1.98 3.64
CA ARG A 142 4.53 -3.07 2.96
C ARG A 142 3.71 -4.37 2.84
N GLN A 143 2.74 -4.56 3.74
CA GLN A 143 1.88 -5.77 3.82
C GLN A 143 0.63 -5.64 2.96
N VAL A 144 0.19 -4.42 2.66
CA VAL A 144 -0.99 -4.20 1.82
C VAL A 144 -0.72 -4.55 0.36
N PRO A 145 -1.76 -4.95 -0.40
CA PRO A 145 -1.66 -5.14 -1.84
C PRO A 145 -1.25 -3.87 -2.57
N ARG A 146 -0.35 -4.00 -3.55
CA ARG A 146 0.21 -2.86 -4.29
C ARG A 146 0.15 -3.10 -5.80
N ILE A 147 -0.13 -2.04 -6.55
CA ILE A 147 -0.25 -2.06 -8.02
C ILE A 147 0.75 -1.10 -8.66
N ALA A 148 1.19 -1.42 -9.88
CA ALA A 148 2.01 -0.50 -10.66
C ALA A 148 1.16 0.69 -11.12
N VAL A 149 1.63 1.91 -10.85
CA VAL A 149 0.99 3.15 -11.30
C VAL A 149 2.00 3.88 -12.19
N PRO A 150 1.63 4.28 -13.41
CA PRO A 150 2.54 5.02 -14.29
C PRO A 150 3.05 6.30 -13.63
N GLY A 151 4.38 6.51 -13.70
CA GLY A 151 5.04 7.69 -13.14
C GLY A 151 5.59 7.52 -11.71
N TYR A 152 5.51 6.32 -11.14
CA TYR A 152 6.14 5.96 -9.87
C TYR A 152 7.04 4.74 -10.05
N ASP A 153 8.16 4.73 -9.34
CA ASP A 153 9.15 3.66 -9.40
C ASP A 153 8.68 2.42 -8.63
N GLU A 154 7.97 2.62 -7.52
CA GLU A 154 7.40 1.56 -6.70
C GLU A 154 5.90 1.38 -6.89
N ARG A 155 5.41 0.17 -6.55
CA ARG A 155 3.98 -0.14 -6.58
C ARG A 155 3.25 0.57 -5.42
N ILE A 156 2.14 1.23 -5.75
CA ILE A 156 1.34 2.01 -4.80
C ILE A 156 0.25 1.12 -4.17
N PRO A 157 -0.08 1.27 -2.87
CA PRO A 157 -1.19 0.57 -2.22
C PRO A 157 -2.49 0.65 -3.03
N ALA A 158 -3.04 -0.51 -3.38
CA ALA A 158 -4.21 -0.63 -4.25
C ALA A 158 -5.43 0.11 -3.68
N VAL A 159 -5.61 0.08 -2.35
CA VAL A 159 -6.67 0.78 -1.64
C VAL A 159 -6.60 2.31 -1.81
N LEU A 160 -5.38 2.88 -1.83
CA LEU A 160 -5.18 4.32 -2.04
C LEU A 160 -5.59 4.72 -3.46
N VAL A 161 -5.16 3.92 -4.46
CA VAL A 161 -5.51 4.16 -5.86
C VAL A 161 -7.01 3.99 -6.09
N MET A 162 -7.64 2.99 -5.48
CA MET A 162 -9.09 2.79 -5.50
C MET A 162 -9.83 4.01 -4.94
N MET A 163 -9.46 4.49 -3.75
CA MET A 163 -10.11 5.67 -3.15
C MET A 163 -9.92 6.92 -4.01
N GLN A 164 -8.74 7.09 -4.61
CA GLN A 164 -8.47 8.17 -5.56
C GLN A 164 -9.36 8.08 -6.81
N GLN A 165 -9.56 6.89 -7.38
CA GLN A 165 -10.41 6.71 -8.56
C GLN A 165 -11.85 7.11 -8.26
N HIS A 166 -12.42 6.63 -7.15
CA HIS A 166 -13.76 7.06 -6.72
C HIS A 166 -13.84 8.56 -6.44
N PHE A 167 -12.80 9.13 -5.82
CA PHE A 167 -12.72 10.57 -5.54
C PHE A 167 -12.75 11.40 -6.82
N VAL A 168 -11.97 11.00 -7.84
CA VAL A 168 -11.91 11.69 -9.13
C VAL A 168 -13.21 11.51 -9.91
N ALA A 169 -13.77 10.30 -9.94
CA ALA A 169 -15.04 10.02 -10.62
C ALA A 169 -16.20 10.86 -10.06
N LYS A 170 -16.18 11.14 -8.75
CA LYS A 170 -17.15 12.02 -8.06
C LYS A 170 -16.81 13.51 -8.13
N GLN A 171 -15.80 13.91 -8.91
CA GLN A 171 -15.32 15.29 -9.01
C GLN A 171 -14.97 15.90 -7.64
N GLY A 172 -14.39 15.11 -6.73
CA GLY A 172 -14.08 15.55 -5.36
C GLY A 172 -13.18 16.78 -5.28
N HIS A 173 -12.34 16.99 -6.29
CA HIS A 173 -11.50 18.17 -6.44
C HIS A 173 -12.29 19.48 -6.60
N LEU A 174 -13.59 19.44 -6.90
CA LEU A 174 -14.47 20.61 -6.97
C LEU A 174 -15.26 20.84 -5.67
N SER A 175 -15.26 19.88 -4.73
CA SER A 175 -16.03 20.00 -3.50
C SER A 175 -15.42 21.07 -2.58
N PRO A 176 -16.20 22.06 -2.11
CA PRO A 176 -15.74 23.06 -1.15
C PRO A 176 -15.14 22.43 0.11
N HIS A 177 -13.98 22.95 0.53
CA HIS A 177 -13.25 22.57 1.73
C HIS A 177 -12.92 21.06 1.84
N ILE A 178 -12.78 20.38 0.70
CA ILE A 178 -12.43 18.96 0.66
C ILE A 178 -11.13 18.67 1.44
N PHE A 179 -11.04 17.51 2.11
CA PHE A 179 -10.03 17.15 3.13
C PHE A 179 -10.08 17.93 4.45
N ARG A 180 -10.59 19.17 4.48
CA ARG A 180 -10.75 19.95 5.71
C ARG A 180 -12.03 19.60 6.46
N GLU A 181 -13.16 19.54 5.75
CA GLU A 181 -14.43 19.12 6.34
C GLU A 181 -14.45 17.61 6.55
N SER A 182 -14.77 17.18 7.78
CA SER A 182 -14.92 15.76 8.10
C SER A 182 -16.36 15.29 7.83
N PRO A 183 -16.55 14.09 7.27
CA PRO A 183 -17.86 13.46 7.17
C PRO A 183 -18.34 12.99 8.56
N SER A 184 -19.51 12.33 8.61
CA SER A 184 -19.93 11.62 9.81
C SER A 184 -18.90 10.55 10.20
N LYS A 185 -18.47 10.56 11.47
CA LYS A 185 -17.55 9.53 12.01
C LYS A 185 -18.09 8.12 11.78
N ALA A 186 -19.39 7.91 12.01
CA ALA A 186 -20.02 6.60 11.85
C ALA A 186 -20.02 6.14 10.39
N GLU A 187 -20.30 7.06 9.44
CA GLU A 187 -20.26 6.75 8.00
C GLU A 187 -18.85 6.37 7.55
N ARG A 188 -17.84 7.11 8.01
CA ARG A 188 -16.43 6.88 7.71
C ARG A 188 -15.91 5.57 8.32
N ASP A 189 -16.26 5.30 9.58
CA ASP A 189 -15.88 4.06 10.26
C ASP A 189 -16.53 2.84 9.58
N GLN A 190 -17.81 2.96 9.17
CA GLN A 190 -18.48 1.90 8.42
C GLN A 190 -17.81 1.66 7.05
N ALA A 191 -17.52 2.72 6.31
CA ALA A 191 -16.84 2.61 5.01
C ALA A 191 -15.45 1.96 5.12
N MET A 192 -14.69 2.24 6.20
CA MET A 192 -13.43 1.56 6.49
C MET A 192 -13.64 0.05 6.74
N VAL A 193 -14.67 -0.32 7.51
CA VAL A 193 -15.04 -1.73 7.75
C VAL A 193 -15.39 -2.41 6.43
N ASP A 194 -16.19 -1.76 5.58
CA ASP A 194 -16.59 -2.32 4.28
C ASP A 194 -15.39 -2.55 3.36
N ILE A 195 -14.40 -1.64 3.36
CA ILE A 195 -13.12 -1.84 2.66
C ILE A 195 -12.38 -3.07 3.20
N ASN A 196 -12.23 -3.17 4.52
CA ASN A 196 -11.53 -4.31 5.15
C ASN A 196 -12.24 -5.66 4.96
N CYS A 197 -13.51 -5.64 4.52
CA CYS A 197 -14.29 -6.84 4.23
C CYS A 197 -14.44 -7.13 2.72
N GLY A 198 -13.89 -6.28 1.83
CA GLY A 198 -14.09 -6.42 0.39
C GLY A 198 -15.56 -6.21 -0.05
N ALA A 199 -16.28 -5.35 0.66
CA ALA A 199 -17.69 -5.03 0.45
C ALA A 199 -17.93 -3.53 0.19
N PHE A 200 -16.86 -2.78 -0.10
CA PHE A 200 -16.93 -1.32 -0.23
C PHE A 200 -17.79 -0.91 -1.42
N ARG A 201 -18.69 0.05 -1.24
CA ARG A 201 -19.54 0.59 -2.32
C ARG A 201 -19.19 2.03 -2.59
N GLY A 202 -17.98 2.28 -3.12
CA GLY A 202 -17.43 3.62 -3.27
C GLY A 202 -18.32 4.60 -4.03
N ALA A 203 -19.16 4.13 -4.96
CA ALA A 203 -20.12 4.94 -5.68
C ALA A 203 -21.23 5.56 -4.79
N GLN A 204 -21.55 4.95 -3.65
CA GLN A 204 -22.66 5.36 -2.77
C GLN A 204 -22.24 6.34 -1.67
N HIS A 205 -20.94 6.42 -1.35
CA HIS A 205 -20.44 7.28 -0.27
C HIS A 205 -20.23 8.74 -0.71
N ASP A 206 -20.36 9.70 0.21
CA ASP A 206 -19.97 11.10 -0.02
C ASP A 206 -18.46 11.17 -0.33
N VAL A 207 -18.06 12.12 -1.18
CA VAL A 207 -16.65 12.32 -1.53
C VAL A 207 -15.77 12.73 -0.34
N ARG A 208 -16.36 13.35 0.68
CA ARG A 208 -15.73 13.65 1.98
C ARG A 208 -15.36 12.39 2.74
N VAL A 209 -16.13 11.29 2.58
CA VAL A 209 -15.78 9.98 3.16
C VAL A 209 -14.49 9.47 2.53
N LEU A 210 -14.39 9.51 1.20
CA LEU A 210 -13.18 9.10 0.48
C LEU A 210 -11.96 9.93 0.90
N ALA A 211 -12.12 11.26 1.01
CA ALA A 211 -11.06 12.15 1.46
C ALA A 211 -10.63 11.87 2.92
N ASP A 212 -11.56 11.57 3.82
CA ASP A 212 -11.24 11.23 5.21
C ASP A 212 -10.65 9.82 5.34
N LEU A 213 -11.05 8.86 4.51
CA LEU A 213 -10.47 7.52 4.46
C LEU A 213 -9.02 7.54 3.97
N ILE A 214 -8.68 8.36 2.98
CA ILE A 214 -7.28 8.54 2.55
C ILE A 214 -6.44 9.07 3.73
N LYS A 215 -6.91 10.09 4.45
CA LYS A 215 -6.23 10.58 5.66
C LYS A 215 -6.13 9.49 6.74
N LEU A 216 -7.23 8.77 6.98
CA LEU A 216 -7.29 7.71 7.97
C LEU A 216 -6.28 6.61 7.68
N TRP A 217 -6.12 6.21 6.41
CA TRP A 217 -5.20 5.14 6.01
C TRP A 217 -3.77 5.45 6.46
N PHE A 218 -3.28 6.68 6.22
CA PHE A 218 -1.97 7.11 6.71
C PHE A 218 -1.90 7.17 8.24
N ARG A 219 -2.95 7.70 8.88
CA ARG A 219 -3.01 7.87 10.34
C ARG A 219 -2.98 6.54 11.10
N GLU A 220 -3.58 5.49 10.52
CA GLU A 220 -3.72 4.17 11.13
C GLU A 220 -2.58 3.21 10.79
N LEU A 221 -1.56 3.63 10.05
CA LEU A 221 -0.37 2.79 9.83
C LEU A 221 0.25 2.39 11.19
N PRO A 222 0.66 1.12 11.37
CA PRO A 222 1.37 0.68 12.58
C PRO A 222 2.62 1.51 12.87
N GLU A 223 3.28 2.00 11.83
CA GLU A 223 4.36 2.99 11.90
C GLU A 223 4.02 4.13 10.91
N PRO A 224 3.92 5.39 11.34
CA PRO A 224 3.58 6.49 10.45
C PRO A 224 4.66 6.68 9.38
N ILE A 225 4.24 6.99 8.16
CA ILE A 225 5.14 6.97 7.00
C ILE A 225 6.32 7.94 7.10
N LEU A 226 6.21 9.03 7.86
CA LEU A 226 7.32 9.98 8.07
C LEU A 226 8.18 9.65 9.30
N HIS A 227 7.91 8.58 10.04
CA HIS A 227 8.77 8.16 11.17
C HIS A 227 10.11 7.57 10.72
N GLU A 228 10.28 7.27 9.43
CA GLU A 228 11.61 7.00 8.86
C GLU A 228 12.56 8.20 9.00
N ILE A 229 12.01 9.42 9.08
CA ILE A 229 12.78 10.64 9.30
C ILE A 229 12.86 10.90 10.81
N HIS A 230 14.08 10.97 11.35
CA HIS A 230 14.28 11.27 12.76
C HIS A 230 13.76 12.68 13.12
N ALA A 231 13.18 12.85 14.31
CA ALA A 231 12.57 14.12 14.72
C ALA A 231 13.55 15.32 14.66
N SER A 232 14.84 15.10 14.95
CA SER A 232 15.88 16.15 14.83
C SER A 232 16.09 16.61 13.40
N GLU A 233 15.92 15.73 12.42
CA GLU A 233 16.04 16.06 10.99
C GLU A 233 14.81 16.83 10.50
N MET A 234 13.63 16.55 11.05
CA MET A 234 12.38 17.22 10.61
C MET A 234 12.46 18.74 10.75
N GLU A 235 13.01 19.26 11.85
CA GLU A 235 13.16 20.71 12.06
C GLU A 235 14.17 21.33 11.09
N ARG A 236 15.29 20.64 10.83
CA ARG A 236 16.31 21.07 9.88
C ARG A 236 15.75 21.11 8.45
N LEU A 237 15.09 20.03 8.02
CA LEU A 237 14.49 19.88 6.69
C LEU A 237 13.37 20.89 6.44
N ALA A 238 12.58 21.22 7.46
CA ALA A 238 11.52 22.22 7.37
C ALA A 238 12.02 23.61 6.93
N SER A 239 13.33 23.88 7.07
CA SER A 239 13.97 25.14 6.67
C SER A 239 14.87 25.00 5.43
N ALA A 240 14.97 23.80 4.86
CA ALA A 240 15.82 23.53 3.70
C ALA A 240 15.26 24.13 2.40
N LYS A 241 16.14 24.55 1.49
CA LYS A 241 15.74 25.08 0.18
C LYS A 241 15.26 23.97 -0.77
N ASN A 242 15.90 22.80 -0.72
CA ASN A 242 15.59 21.64 -1.56
C ASN A 242 14.92 20.54 -0.72
N VAL A 243 13.96 20.96 0.10
CA VAL A 243 13.27 20.11 1.08
C VAL A 243 12.65 18.86 0.45
N ASP A 244 12.13 18.94 -0.77
CA ASP A 244 11.57 17.80 -1.49
C ASP A 244 12.62 16.72 -1.77
N ILE A 245 13.78 17.12 -2.31
CA ILE A 245 14.87 16.19 -2.62
C ILE A 245 15.45 15.59 -1.34
N GLU A 246 15.71 16.42 -0.33
CA GLU A 246 16.28 15.95 0.93
C GLU A 246 15.33 15.01 1.69
N VAL A 247 14.04 15.33 1.75
CA VAL A 247 13.03 14.47 2.38
C VAL A 247 12.97 13.11 1.69
N LEU A 248 12.87 13.10 0.35
CA LEU A 248 12.78 11.83 -0.40
C LEU A 248 14.07 11.00 -0.27
N SER A 249 15.23 11.64 -0.10
CA SER A 249 16.50 10.92 0.12
C SER A 249 16.61 10.22 1.48
N LEU A 250 15.77 10.61 2.45
CA LEU A 250 15.72 10.02 3.79
C LEU A 250 14.63 8.96 3.93
N LEU A 251 13.70 8.90 2.99
CA LEU A 251 12.65 7.89 2.93
C LEU A 251 13.12 6.70 2.07
N GLY A 252 12.62 5.51 2.36
CA GLY A 252 12.75 4.38 1.44
C GLY A 252 12.06 4.62 0.10
N ASP A 253 12.44 3.84 -0.93
CA ASP A 253 11.90 4.00 -2.29
C ASP A 253 10.36 3.86 -2.34
N LEU A 254 9.82 2.95 -1.51
CA LEU A 254 8.38 2.71 -1.41
C LEU A 254 7.67 3.90 -0.74
N GLU A 255 8.19 4.36 0.38
CA GLU A 255 7.68 5.48 1.15
C GLU A 255 7.69 6.76 0.31
N SER A 256 8.80 7.01 -0.38
CA SER A 256 8.96 8.07 -1.36
C SER A 256 7.88 8.01 -2.44
N SER A 257 7.64 6.85 -3.04
CA SER A 257 6.62 6.69 -4.07
C SER A 257 5.20 6.93 -3.54
N ILE A 258 4.88 6.48 -2.33
CA ILE A 258 3.58 6.71 -1.68
C ILE A 258 3.39 8.20 -1.34
N ILE A 259 4.43 8.87 -0.82
CA ILE A 259 4.39 10.30 -0.52
C ILE A 259 4.25 11.14 -1.79
N LEU A 260 4.98 10.80 -2.85
CA LEU A 260 4.85 11.46 -4.15
C LEU A 260 3.45 11.26 -4.74
N TRP A 261 2.89 10.06 -4.60
CA TRP A 261 1.52 9.78 -5.04
C TRP A 261 0.49 10.65 -4.32
N LEU A 262 0.65 10.77 -3.00
CA LEU A 262 -0.20 11.64 -2.19
C LEU A 262 -0.03 13.10 -2.60
N ALA A 263 1.21 13.56 -2.80
CA ALA A 263 1.51 14.93 -3.22
C ALA A 263 0.91 15.25 -4.61
N ASP A 264 0.89 14.29 -5.53
CA ASP A 264 0.27 14.45 -6.85
C ASP A 264 -1.26 14.55 -6.78
N LEU A 265 -1.91 13.74 -5.94
CA LEU A 265 -3.35 13.85 -5.69
C LEU A 265 -3.70 15.23 -5.12
N LEU A 266 -2.95 15.69 -4.12
CA LEU A 266 -3.18 16.98 -3.49
C LEU A 266 -2.84 18.15 -4.42
N SER A 267 -1.81 18.03 -5.25
CA SER A 267 -1.49 19.01 -6.27
C SER A 267 -2.61 19.13 -7.30
N PHE A 268 -3.23 18.00 -7.68
CA PHE A 268 -4.42 18.01 -8.53
C PHE A 268 -5.61 18.71 -7.86
N VAL A 269 -5.81 18.56 -6.55
CA VAL A 269 -6.87 19.28 -5.81
C VAL A 269 -6.56 20.78 -5.73
N ALA A 270 -5.30 21.15 -5.46
CA ALA A 270 -4.85 22.53 -5.37
C ALA A 270 -5.02 23.32 -6.68
N ASP A 271 -4.98 22.63 -7.83
CA ASP A 271 -5.29 23.25 -9.14
C ASP A 271 -6.68 23.92 -9.17
N TYR A 272 -7.61 23.42 -8.37
CA TYR A 272 -9.00 23.87 -8.31
C TYR A 272 -9.29 24.71 -7.06
N GLN A 273 -8.25 25.31 -6.44
CA GLN A 273 -8.37 26.16 -5.26
C GLN A 273 -9.45 27.24 -5.40
N ALA A 274 -9.66 27.79 -6.61
CA ALA A 274 -10.70 28.79 -6.86
C ALA A 274 -12.13 28.27 -6.57
N HIS A 275 -12.36 26.96 -6.66
CA HIS A 275 -13.66 26.31 -6.44
C HIS A 275 -13.74 25.64 -5.07
N ASN A 276 -12.70 24.91 -4.69
CA ASN A 276 -12.70 24.10 -3.47
C ASN A 276 -12.14 24.83 -2.24
N HIS A 277 -11.50 25.99 -2.41
CA HIS A 277 -10.84 26.77 -1.34
C HIS A 277 -9.67 26.07 -0.63
N MET A 278 -9.09 25.04 -1.25
CA MET A 278 -8.02 24.21 -0.70
C MET A 278 -6.76 24.33 -1.57
N GLY A 279 -5.89 25.29 -1.22
CA GLY A 279 -4.57 25.45 -1.82
C GLY A 279 -3.51 24.56 -1.18
N VAL A 280 -2.28 24.64 -1.69
CA VAL A 280 -1.12 23.88 -1.20
C VAL A 280 -0.92 24.06 0.31
N ASP A 281 -1.06 25.28 0.83
CA ASP A 281 -0.86 25.56 2.24
C ASP A 281 -1.95 24.93 3.12
N GLN A 282 -3.21 25.02 2.69
CA GLN A 282 -4.36 24.47 3.41
C GLN A 282 -4.31 22.94 3.43
N LEU A 283 -4.00 22.33 2.28
CA LEU A 283 -3.85 20.88 2.15
C LEU A 283 -2.70 20.36 3.01
N ALA A 284 -1.54 21.04 3.02
CA ALA A 284 -0.42 20.62 3.86
C ALA A 284 -0.79 20.61 5.36
N ILE A 285 -1.51 21.63 5.84
CA ILE A 285 -1.94 21.73 7.24
C ILE A 285 -2.87 20.59 7.65
N VAL A 286 -3.82 20.19 6.78
CA VAL A 286 -4.80 19.15 7.13
C VAL A 286 -4.28 17.73 6.91
N ILE A 287 -3.30 17.54 6.02
CA ILE A 287 -2.76 16.22 5.69
C ILE A 287 -1.60 15.84 6.61
N ALA A 288 -0.65 16.75 6.84
CA ALA A 288 0.59 16.44 7.56
C ALA A 288 0.41 15.79 8.95
N PRO A 289 -0.61 16.14 9.77
CA PRO A 289 -0.86 15.47 11.04
C PRO A 289 -1.21 13.98 10.92
N ASN A 290 -1.60 13.50 9.74
CA ASN A 290 -1.90 12.09 9.50
C ASN A 290 -0.66 11.29 9.06
N LEU A 291 0.49 11.94 8.87
CA LEU A 291 1.72 11.30 8.40
C LEU A 291 2.72 10.99 9.52
N VAL A 292 2.45 11.46 10.74
CA VAL A 292 3.29 11.32 11.95
C VAL A 292 2.44 11.04 13.19
N ARG A 293 3.06 10.48 14.24
CA ARG A 293 2.53 10.45 15.60
C ARG A 293 3.52 11.12 16.54
N LEU A 294 3.06 12.18 17.20
CA LEU A 294 3.88 12.96 18.12
C LEU A 294 3.90 12.28 19.49
N GLU A 295 4.97 11.56 19.78
CA GLU A 295 5.18 10.86 21.05
C GLU A 295 6.04 11.74 21.99
N THR A 296 5.43 12.80 22.53
CA THR A 296 6.10 13.66 23.51
C THR A 296 5.12 14.21 24.55
N GLU A 297 5.52 14.17 25.81
CA GLU A 297 4.76 14.73 26.93
C GLU A 297 4.94 16.26 27.04
N ASN A 298 5.96 16.82 26.38
CA ASN A 298 6.23 18.24 26.43
C ASN A 298 5.41 19.00 25.35
N PRO A 299 4.43 19.83 25.74
CA PRO A 299 3.55 20.51 24.79
C PRO A 299 4.30 21.48 23.87
N MET A 300 5.42 22.07 24.32
CA MET A 300 6.22 22.96 23.47
C MET A 300 6.93 22.18 22.36
N VAL A 301 7.47 20.99 22.68
CA VAL A 301 8.09 20.10 21.71
C VAL A 301 7.05 19.56 20.74
N ALA A 302 5.86 19.19 21.22
CA ALA A 302 4.75 18.75 20.36
C ALA A 302 4.36 19.82 19.34
N VAL A 303 4.24 21.09 19.76
CA VAL A 303 3.91 22.20 18.87
C VAL A 303 5.03 22.47 17.86
N ALA A 304 6.29 22.46 18.29
CA ALA A 304 7.44 22.66 17.41
C ALA A 304 7.52 21.57 16.33
N LEU A 305 7.42 20.31 16.74
CA LEU A 305 7.48 19.17 15.83
C LEU A 305 6.27 19.13 14.88
N SER A 306 5.07 19.42 15.36
CA SER A 306 3.87 19.57 14.53
C SER A 306 4.07 20.63 13.43
N LYS A 307 4.61 21.79 13.80
CA LYS A 307 4.93 22.86 12.84
C LYS A 307 6.02 22.43 11.85
N ALA A 308 7.06 21.75 12.31
CA ALA A 308 8.13 21.25 11.47
C ALA A 308 7.60 20.26 10.42
N VAL A 309 6.77 19.30 10.83
CA VAL A 309 6.16 18.30 9.93
C VAL A 309 5.27 18.96 8.88
N VAL A 310 4.45 19.93 9.28
CA VAL A 310 3.63 20.69 8.34
C VAL A 310 4.51 21.45 7.33
N ASN A 311 5.58 22.09 7.78
CA ASN A 311 6.51 22.81 6.90
C ASN A 311 7.25 21.87 5.93
N LEU A 312 7.70 20.72 6.43
CA LEU A 312 8.36 19.68 5.65
C LEU A 312 7.45 19.17 4.53
N PHE A 313 6.25 18.72 4.88
CA PHE A 313 5.30 18.20 3.87
C PHE A 313 4.82 19.30 2.92
N ARG A 314 4.64 20.53 3.41
CA ARG A 314 4.32 21.68 2.55
C ARG A 314 5.43 21.93 1.52
N GLY A 315 6.68 21.77 1.91
CA GLY A 315 7.83 21.85 1.01
C GLY A 315 7.73 20.87 -0.15
N VAL A 316 7.52 19.59 0.17
CA VAL A 316 7.31 18.51 -0.82
C VAL A 316 6.13 18.83 -1.74
N LEU A 317 4.98 19.21 -1.16
CA LEU A 317 3.77 19.51 -1.92
C LEU A 317 3.94 20.73 -2.84
N ARG A 318 4.64 21.78 -2.39
CA ARG A 318 4.93 22.97 -3.22
C ARG A 318 5.82 22.62 -4.41
N ALA A 319 6.89 21.87 -4.19
CA ALA A 319 7.78 21.45 -5.27
C ALA A 319 7.03 20.61 -6.31
N ARG A 320 6.19 19.66 -5.84
CA ARG A 320 5.38 18.82 -6.74
C ARG A 320 4.33 19.64 -7.50
N PHE A 321 3.68 20.59 -6.85
CA PHE A 321 2.72 21.49 -7.48
C PHE A 321 3.39 22.38 -8.55
N GLN A 322 4.57 22.95 -8.27
CA GLN A 322 5.33 23.76 -9.24
C GLN A 322 5.70 22.94 -10.47
N ARG A 323 6.29 21.76 -10.28
CA ARG A 323 6.62 20.80 -11.37
C ARG A 323 5.40 20.53 -12.26
N ARG A 324 4.23 20.34 -11.65
CA ARG A 324 2.97 20.09 -12.36
C ARG A 324 2.54 21.30 -13.20
N GLN A 325 2.69 22.52 -12.68
CA GLN A 325 2.35 23.75 -13.40
C GLN A 325 3.30 23.98 -14.59
N GLU A 326 4.59 23.73 -14.42
CA GLU A 326 5.58 23.79 -15.50
C GLU A 326 5.21 22.84 -16.64
N LEU A 327 4.91 21.57 -16.33
CA LEU A 327 4.51 20.58 -17.33
C LEU A 327 3.23 20.96 -18.07
N LYS A 328 2.27 21.61 -17.40
CA LYS A 328 1.07 22.13 -18.08
C LYS A 328 1.43 23.27 -19.02
N SER A 329 2.24 24.23 -18.57
CA SER A 329 2.67 25.36 -19.40
C SER A 329 3.41 24.87 -20.65
N THR A 330 4.32 23.90 -20.52
CA THR A 330 5.01 23.29 -21.67
C THR A 330 4.04 22.62 -22.63
N ARG A 331 3.06 21.84 -22.15
CA ARG A 331 2.05 21.21 -23.00
C ARG A 331 1.15 22.21 -23.72
N MET A 332 0.85 23.36 -23.13
CA MET A 332 0.07 24.40 -23.81
C MET A 332 0.87 25.01 -24.96
N ILE A 333 2.17 25.26 -24.76
CA ILE A 333 3.06 25.77 -25.81
C ILE A 333 3.19 24.77 -26.97
N GLU A 334 3.29 23.46 -26.69
CA GLU A 334 3.38 22.42 -27.73
C GLU A 334 2.09 22.24 -28.55
N ASN A 335 0.92 22.53 -27.96
CA ASN A 335 -0.37 22.40 -28.67
C ASN A 335 -0.73 23.65 -29.50
N ASP A 336 -0.08 24.79 -29.25
CA ASP A 336 -0.30 26.06 -29.96
C ASP A 336 0.65 26.25 -31.17
N VAL A 337 1.57 25.31 -31.43
CA VAL A 337 2.56 25.33 -32.53
C VAL A 337 2.19 24.33 -33.62
#